data_AF-O67858-F1
#
_entry.id   AF-O67858-F1
#
_cell.length_a   1.000
_cell.length_b   1.000
_cell.length_c   1.000
_cell.angle_alpha   90.00
_cell.angle_beta   90.00
_cell.angle_gamma   90.00
#
_symmetry.space_group_name_H-M   'P 1'
#
loop_
_entity.id
_entity.type
_entity.pdbx_description
1 polymer ?
#
loop_
_entity_poly.entity_id
_entity_poly.type
_entity_poly.pdbx_seq_one_letter_code
_entity_poly.pdbx_strand_id
1 'polypeptide(L)'
;MEEKTRKLKTLERLLIYDRLLRFALDLLTGIREELKADIDETRLIAESVLEEKEKKVVEDFILKIEELFLLKTDEVLDHIYDEYEVFNFDVTFLSAIPEEIERELERLALIDTVNTKLQLLIDILDEAFCLIPEENERIRVVLTPFRVYKELLEHAIDFNNKFKEKT
;
A
#
# COMPACT_ATOMS: atom_id res chain seq x y z
N MET A 1 -17.47 18.03 31.51
CA MET A 1 -17.62 16.60 31.12
C MET A 1 -17.40 16.46 29.63
N GLU A 2 -18.07 17.28 28.81
CA GLU A 2 -17.91 17.34 27.35
C GLU A 2 -16.46 17.53 26.88
N GLU A 3 -15.70 18.46 27.49
CA GLU A 3 -14.29 18.70 27.10
C GLU A 3 -13.40 17.46 27.29
N LYS A 4 -13.59 16.72 28.39
CA LYS A 4 -12.83 15.47 28.65
C LYS A 4 -13.16 14.42 27.60
N THR A 5 -14.43 14.29 27.22
CA THR A 5 -14.88 13.36 26.18
C THR A 5 -14.31 13.76 24.81
N ARG A 6 -14.29 15.06 24.47
CA ARG A 6 -13.69 15.54 23.21
C ARG A 6 -12.19 15.21 23.15
N LYS A 7 -11.42 15.60 24.17
CA LYS A 7 -9.96 15.31 24.23
C LYS A 7 -9.66 13.82 24.05
N LEU A 8 -10.46 12.94 24.65
CA LEU A 8 -10.31 11.49 24.50
C LEU A 8 -10.58 11.03 23.06
N LYS A 9 -11.61 11.57 22.39
CA LYS A 9 -11.89 11.27 20.98
C LYS A 9 -10.79 11.77 20.05
N THR A 10 -10.29 12.99 20.26
CA THR A 10 -9.16 13.53 19.49
C THR A 10 -7.94 12.62 19.64
N LEU A 11 -7.63 12.19 20.86
CA LEU A 11 -6.53 11.27 21.14
C LEU A 11 -6.74 9.90 20.47
N GLU A 12 -7.95 9.35 20.50
CA GLU A 12 -8.28 8.10 19.81
C GLU A 12 -8.04 8.22 18.30
N ARG A 13 -8.50 9.29 17.66
CA ARG A 13 -8.26 9.57 16.23
C ARG A 13 -6.77 9.66 15.91
N LEU A 14 -6.01 10.37 16.75
CA LEU A 14 -4.55 10.48 16.60
C LEU A 14 -3.85 9.11 16.64
N LEU A 15 -4.20 8.28 17.62
CA LEU A 15 -3.59 6.96 17.76
C LEU A 15 -3.96 6.03 16.60
N ILE A 16 -5.19 6.15 16.09
CA ILE A 16 -5.62 5.43 14.89
C ILE A 16 -4.77 5.87 13.70
N TYR A 17 -4.64 7.17 13.43
CA TYR A 17 -3.87 7.69 12.30
C TYR A 17 -2.38 7.35 12.37
N ASP A 18 -1.74 7.49 13.53
CA ASP A 18 -0.34 7.05 13.71
C ASP A 18 -0.18 5.56 13.37
N ARG A 19 -1.10 4.71 13.86
CA ARG A 19 -1.01 3.27 13.60
C ARG A 19 -1.25 2.92 12.14
N LEU A 20 -2.17 3.60 11.46
CA LEU A 20 -2.47 3.40 10.04
C LEU A 20 -1.28 3.79 9.16
N LEU A 21 -0.67 4.94 9.42
CA LEU A 21 0.52 5.39 8.68
C LEU A 21 1.69 4.42 8.86
N ARG A 22 2.00 4.03 10.10
CA ARG A 22 3.04 3.04 10.36
C ARG A 22 2.75 1.70 9.69
N PHE A 23 1.50 1.22 9.77
CA PHE A 23 1.11 -0.03 9.12
C PHE A 23 1.31 0.03 7.60
N ALA A 24 0.92 1.13 6.95
CA ALA A 24 1.13 1.32 5.52
C ALA A 24 2.63 1.38 5.16
N LEU A 25 3.44 2.08 5.95
CA LEU A 25 4.90 2.14 5.77
C LEU A 25 5.55 0.77 5.93
N ASP A 26 5.20 0.02 6.98
CA ASP A 26 5.72 -1.32 7.24
C ASP A 26 5.34 -2.29 6.10
N LEU A 27 4.09 -2.25 5.65
CA LEU A 27 3.59 -3.05 4.54
C LEU A 27 4.37 -2.78 3.25
N LEU A 28 4.46 -1.51 2.85
CA LEU A 28 5.10 -1.13 1.60
C LEU A 28 6.61 -1.37 1.63
N THR A 29 7.24 -1.16 2.79
CA THR A 29 8.65 -1.51 2.99
C THR A 29 8.86 -3.01 2.82
N GLY A 30 8.01 -3.85 3.43
CA GLY A 30 8.08 -5.30 3.26
C GLY A 30 7.89 -5.75 1.81
N ILE A 31 6.88 -5.20 1.11
CA ILE A 31 6.69 -5.47 -0.32
C ILE A 31 7.93 -5.07 -1.11
N ARG A 32 8.46 -3.86 -0.90
CA ARG A 32 9.61 -3.33 -1.62
C ARG A 32 10.87 -4.18 -1.42
N GLU A 33 11.12 -4.66 -0.21
CA GLU A 33 12.30 -5.45 0.13
C GLU A 33 12.29 -6.82 -0.57
N GLU A 34 11.13 -7.46 -0.65
CA GLU A 34 10.98 -8.79 -1.26
C GLU A 34 10.82 -8.74 -2.79
N LEU A 35 10.26 -7.64 -3.33
CA LEU A 35 9.86 -7.54 -4.74
C LEU A 35 10.97 -7.89 -5.74
N LYS A 36 12.21 -7.45 -5.51
CA LYS A 36 13.33 -7.76 -6.41
C LYS A 36 13.69 -9.24 -6.40
N ALA A 37 13.69 -9.86 -5.21
CA ALA A 37 13.96 -11.29 -5.08
C ALA A 37 12.86 -12.12 -5.77
N ASP A 38 11.60 -11.72 -5.59
CA ASP A 38 10.47 -12.39 -6.23
C ASP A 38 10.49 -12.28 -7.74
N ILE A 39 10.91 -11.14 -8.31
CA ILE A 39 11.09 -10.99 -9.76
C ILE A 39 12.13 -12.00 -10.28
N ASP A 40 13.31 -12.05 -9.65
CA ASP A 40 14.40 -12.93 -10.07
C ASP A 40 14.03 -14.40 -9.91
N GLU A 41 13.39 -14.77 -8.81
CA GLU A 41 12.89 -16.12 -8.57
C GLU A 41 11.81 -16.51 -9.58
N THR A 42 10.86 -15.61 -9.87
CA THR A 42 9.80 -15.85 -10.86
C THR A 42 10.39 -16.12 -12.24
N ARG A 43 11.41 -15.37 -12.67
CA ARG A 43 12.12 -15.62 -13.94
C ARG A 43 12.78 -17.01 -13.95
N LEU A 44 13.45 -17.39 -12.87
CA LEU A 44 14.12 -18.69 -12.76
C LEU A 44 13.10 -19.86 -12.82
N ILE A 45 11.99 -19.73 -12.11
CA ILE A 45 10.92 -20.74 -12.10
C ILE A 45 10.30 -20.81 -13.50
N ALA A 46 9.95 -19.67 -14.11
CA ALA A 46 9.38 -19.60 -15.45
C ALA A 46 10.28 -20.29 -16.48
N GLU A 47 11.58 -20.04 -16.43
CA GLU A 47 12.55 -20.66 -17.34
C GLU A 47 12.55 -22.20 -17.23
N SER A 48 12.29 -22.71 -16.03
CA SER A 48 12.35 -24.14 -15.71
C SER A 48 11.06 -24.90 -16.01
N VAL A 49 9.89 -24.26 -15.91
CA VAL A 49 8.59 -24.96 -15.91
C VAL A 49 7.63 -24.56 -17.03
N LEU A 50 7.88 -23.44 -17.71
CA LEU A 50 6.99 -22.90 -18.73
C LEU A 50 7.48 -23.22 -20.15
N GLU A 51 6.53 -23.33 -21.06
CA GLU A 51 6.80 -23.38 -22.49
C GLU A 51 7.12 -21.98 -23.03
N GLU A 52 7.80 -21.90 -24.18
CA GLU A 52 8.27 -20.64 -24.77
C GLU A 52 7.19 -19.55 -24.88
N LYS A 53 5.96 -19.94 -25.22
CA LYS A 53 4.83 -19.00 -25.30
C LYS A 53 4.43 -18.44 -23.92
N GLU A 54 4.43 -19.30 -22.91
CA GLU A 54 4.08 -18.95 -21.53
C GLU A 54 5.20 -18.10 -20.90
N LYS A 55 6.48 -18.44 -21.17
CA LYS A 55 7.65 -17.64 -20.75
C LYS A 55 7.54 -16.21 -21.24
N LYS A 56 7.19 -16.01 -22.51
CA LYS A 56 7.02 -14.67 -23.07
C LYS A 56 5.94 -13.86 -22.33
N VAL A 57 4.80 -14.48 -22.02
CA VAL A 57 3.72 -13.82 -21.27
C VAL A 57 4.18 -13.41 -19.86
N VAL A 58 4.90 -14.29 -19.17
CA VAL A 58 5.45 -13.99 -17.85
C VAL A 58 6.52 -12.90 -17.92
N GLU A 59 7.37 -12.89 -18.94
CA GLU A 59 8.36 -11.83 -19.11
C GLU A 59 7.69 -10.47 -19.39
N ASP A 60 6.66 -10.41 -20.24
CA ASP A 60 5.89 -9.19 -20.49
C ASP A 60 5.23 -8.67 -19.19
N PHE A 61 4.74 -9.58 -18.33
CA PHE A 61 4.25 -9.24 -16.99
C PHE A 61 5.37 -8.69 -16.09
N ILE A 62 6.51 -9.39 -15.99
CA ILE A 62 7.62 -8.99 -15.12
C ILE A 62 8.18 -7.63 -15.52
N LEU A 63 8.33 -7.36 -16.83
CA LEU A 63 8.78 -6.07 -17.32
C LEU A 63 7.87 -4.92 -16.83
N LYS A 64 6.55 -5.12 -16.86
CA LYS A 64 5.59 -4.13 -16.32
C LYS A 64 5.77 -3.92 -14.81
N ILE A 65 6.03 -4.98 -14.06
CA ILE A 65 6.30 -4.89 -12.62
C ILE A 65 7.60 -4.13 -12.34
N GLU A 66 8.68 -4.45 -13.03
CA GLU A 66 9.99 -3.79 -12.88
C GLU A 66 9.94 -2.31 -13.26
N GLU A 67 9.30 -1.98 -14.39
CA GLU A 67 9.27 -0.62 -14.92
C GLU A 67 8.33 0.29 -14.13
N LEU A 68 7.21 -0.23 -13.65
CA LEU A 68 6.13 0.59 -13.09
C LEU A 68 5.83 0.29 -11.63
N PHE A 69 5.59 -0.96 -11.26
CA PHE A 69 5.17 -1.29 -9.90
C PHE A 69 6.27 -0.96 -8.89
N LEU A 70 7.51 -1.40 -9.15
CA LEU A 70 8.66 -1.10 -8.29
C LEU A 70 8.86 0.40 -8.07
N LEU A 71 8.88 1.17 -9.17
CA LEU A 71 9.02 2.63 -9.12
C LEU A 71 7.89 3.28 -8.33
N LYS A 72 6.64 2.85 -8.56
CA LYS A 72 5.48 3.41 -7.90
C LYS A 72 5.37 3.03 -6.43
N THR A 73 5.84 1.84 -6.04
CA THR A 73 5.99 1.48 -4.63
C THR A 73 6.94 2.43 -3.93
N ASP A 74 8.10 2.74 -4.52
CA ASP A 74 9.06 3.72 -3.97
C ASP A 74 8.41 5.12 -3.84
N GLU A 75 7.77 5.63 -4.90
CA GLU A 75 7.11 6.94 -4.87
C GLU A 75 5.98 7.03 -3.84
N VAL A 76 5.19 5.95 -3.69
CA VAL A 76 4.10 5.87 -2.71
C VAL A 76 4.67 5.81 -1.30
N LEU A 77 5.73 5.04 -1.08
CA LEU A 77 6.39 4.92 0.21
C LEU A 77 6.93 6.30 0.66
N ASP A 78 7.65 7.00 -0.22
CA ASP A 78 8.15 8.36 0.04
C ASP A 78 7.02 9.33 0.38
N HIS A 79 5.92 9.29 -0.37
CA HIS A 79 4.76 10.14 -0.10
C HIS A 79 4.13 9.85 1.27
N ILE A 80 3.98 8.59 1.67
CA ILE A 80 3.42 8.25 2.98
C ILE A 80 4.39 8.64 4.10
N TYR A 81 5.71 8.56 3.87
CA TYR A 81 6.70 9.11 4.81
C TYR A 81 6.53 10.61 5.00
N ASP A 82 6.37 11.39 3.91
CA ASP A 82 6.14 12.84 3.98
C ASP A 82 4.87 13.17 4.79
N GLU A 83 3.75 12.48 4.52
CA GLU A 83 2.51 12.65 5.28
C GLU A 83 2.70 12.28 6.76
N TYR A 84 3.50 11.27 7.06
CA TYR A 84 3.81 10.89 8.44
C TYR A 84 4.69 11.93 9.16
N GLU A 85 5.64 12.56 8.48
CA GLU A 85 6.42 13.65 9.03
C GLU A 85 5.54 14.87 9.34
N VAL A 86 4.67 15.26 8.42
CA VAL A 86 3.72 16.37 8.61
C VAL A 86 2.78 16.07 9.77
N PHE A 87 2.20 14.87 9.82
CA PHE A 87 1.35 14.43 10.92
C PHE A 87 2.07 14.53 12.27
N ASN A 88 3.30 14.02 12.38
CA ASN A 88 4.06 14.07 13.63
C ASN A 88 4.41 15.51 14.04
N PHE A 89 4.71 16.38 13.08
CA PHE A 89 4.96 17.79 13.32
C PHE A 89 3.72 18.48 13.89
N ASP A 90 2.57 18.31 13.24
CA ASP A 90 1.30 18.91 13.65
C ASP A 90 0.89 18.43 15.05
N VAL A 91 1.00 17.13 15.32
CA VAL A 91 0.71 16.56 16.64
C VAL A 91 1.61 17.14 17.72
N THR A 92 2.91 17.27 17.44
CA THR A 92 3.87 17.80 18.41
C THR A 92 3.57 19.26 18.73
N PHE A 93 3.35 20.08 17.71
CA PHE A 93 3.16 21.52 17.84
C PHE A 93 1.78 21.88 18.42
N LEU A 94 0.73 21.15 18.03
CA LEU A 94 -0.66 21.42 18.41
C LEU A 94 -1.12 20.60 19.62
N SER A 95 -0.24 19.82 20.26
CA SER A 95 -0.55 18.96 21.42
C SER A 95 -1.31 19.66 22.55
N ALA A 96 -1.14 20.97 22.72
CA ALA A 96 -1.84 21.77 23.73
C ALA A 96 -3.22 22.30 23.29
N ILE A 97 -3.60 22.15 22.02
CA ILE A 97 -4.79 22.75 21.40
C ILE A 97 -5.55 21.66 20.60
N PRO A 98 -6.38 20.84 21.26
CA PRO A 98 -7.10 19.73 20.62
C PRO A 98 -7.95 20.14 19.41
N GLU A 99 -8.50 21.34 19.42
CA GLU A 99 -9.37 21.85 18.35
C GLU A 99 -8.59 22.22 17.08
N GLU A 100 -7.30 22.54 17.20
CA GLU A 100 -6.43 22.71 16.03
C GLU A 100 -5.97 21.34 15.50
N ILE A 101 -5.68 20.39 16.40
CA ILE A 101 -5.38 19.01 15.99
C ILE A 101 -6.54 18.43 15.16
N GLU A 102 -7.78 18.53 15.63
CA GLU A 102 -8.94 18.00 14.90
C GLU A 102 -9.06 18.58 13.48
N ARG A 103 -8.79 19.88 13.32
CA ARG A 103 -8.81 20.54 12.02
C ARG A 103 -7.68 20.08 11.10
N GLU A 104 -6.47 19.90 11.63
CA GLU A 104 -5.36 19.37 10.85
C GLU A 104 -5.59 17.91 10.44
N LEU A 105 -6.13 17.07 11.33
CA LEU A 105 -6.49 15.69 11.00
C LEU A 105 -7.53 15.61 9.87
N GLU A 106 -8.54 16.48 9.91
CA GLU A 106 -9.54 16.59 8.84
C GLU A 106 -8.92 17.09 7.53
N ARG A 107 -8.00 18.06 7.60
CA ARG A 107 -7.30 18.60 6.42
C ARG A 107 -6.43 17.54 5.74
N LEU A 108 -5.69 16.75 6.52
CA LEU A 108 -4.79 15.72 5.99
C LEU A 108 -5.57 14.58 5.32
N ALA A 109 -6.80 14.30 5.77
CA ALA A 109 -7.65 13.24 5.22
C ALA A 109 -6.90 11.90 5.05
N LEU A 110 -6.05 11.56 6.03
CA LEU A 110 -4.99 10.55 5.89
C LEU A 110 -5.46 9.19 5.38
N ILE A 111 -6.62 8.73 5.85
CA ILE A 111 -7.20 7.45 5.38
C ILE A 111 -7.44 7.47 3.87
N ASP A 112 -8.06 8.53 3.36
CA ASP A 112 -8.39 8.65 1.93
C ASP A 112 -7.14 8.87 1.08
N THR A 113 -6.18 9.65 1.60
CA THR A 113 -4.88 9.87 0.97
C THR A 113 -4.12 8.55 0.83
N VAL A 114 -3.93 7.80 1.92
CA VAL A 114 -3.23 6.51 1.92
C VAL A 114 -3.97 5.50 1.04
N ASN A 115 -5.29 5.35 1.18
CA ASN A 115 -6.07 4.41 0.38
C ASN A 115 -5.96 4.69 -1.12
N THR A 116 -5.97 5.97 -1.52
CA THR A 116 -5.79 6.35 -2.93
C THR A 116 -4.43 5.92 -3.46
N LYS A 117 -3.38 6.01 -2.64
CA LYS A 117 -2.03 5.56 -3.02
C LYS A 117 -1.89 4.04 -3.07
N LEU A 118 -2.50 3.32 -2.13
CA LEU A 118 -2.54 1.87 -2.17
C LEU A 118 -3.35 1.37 -3.38
N GLN A 119 -4.47 2.04 -3.70
CA GLN A 119 -5.28 1.72 -4.88
C GLN A 119 -4.49 1.90 -6.17
N LEU A 120 -3.67 2.95 -6.29
CA LEU A 120 -2.80 3.13 -7.44
C LEU A 120 -1.87 1.92 -7.66
N LEU A 121 -1.34 1.32 -6.59
CA LEU A 121 -0.49 0.14 -6.68
C LEU A 121 -1.29 -1.10 -7.13
N ILE A 122 -2.51 -1.27 -6.62
CA ILE A 122 -3.43 -2.33 -7.04
C ILE A 122 -3.75 -2.20 -8.53
N ASP A 123 -4.07 -0.99 -8.99
CA ASP A 123 -4.41 -0.72 -10.40
C ASP A 123 -3.24 -1.09 -11.33
N ILE A 124 -1.99 -0.83 -10.91
CA ILE A 124 -0.79 -1.23 -11.66
C ILE A 124 -0.64 -2.75 -11.74
N LEU A 125 -0.89 -3.47 -10.63
CA LEU A 125 -0.88 -4.94 -10.65
C LEU A 125 -1.96 -5.48 -11.57
N ASP A 126 -3.15 -4.88 -11.55
CA ASP A 126 -4.25 -5.27 -12.44
C ASP A 126 -3.92 -5.02 -13.90
N GLU A 127 -3.32 -3.88 -14.23
CA GLU A 127 -2.80 -3.62 -15.58
C GLU A 127 -1.78 -4.67 -16.01
N ALA A 128 -0.87 -5.10 -15.12
CA ALA A 128 0.09 -6.15 -15.41
C ALA A 128 -0.61 -7.49 -15.65
N PHE A 129 -1.56 -7.88 -14.81
CA PHE A 129 -2.33 -9.10 -14.98
C PHE A 129 -3.19 -9.10 -16.26
N CYS A 130 -3.66 -7.94 -16.72
CA CYS A 130 -4.36 -7.80 -18.01
C CYS A 130 -3.49 -8.15 -19.23
N LEU A 131 -2.16 -8.20 -19.09
CA LEU A 131 -1.26 -8.64 -20.17
C LEU A 131 -1.29 -10.15 -20.40
N ILE A 132 -1.98 -10.93 -19.57
CA ILE A 132 -2.06 -12.38 -19.65
C ILE A 132 -3.33 -12.77 -20.44
N PRO A 133 -3.21 -13.12 -21.75
CA PRO A 133 -4.38 -13.30 -22.62
C PRO A 133 -5.19 -14.56 -22.28
N GLU A 134 -4.51 -15.62 -21.86
CA GLU A 134 -5.10 -16.88 -21.39
C GLU A 134 -4.26 -17.39 -20.23
N GLU A 135 -4.75 -17.18 -19.01
CA GLU A 135 -4.07 -17.70 -17.84
C GLU A 135 -4.34 -19.21 -17.72
N ASN A 136 -3.29 -20.00 -17.84
CA ASN A 136 -3.32 -21.40 -17.44
C ASN A 136 -2.79 -21.57 -16.01
N GLU A 137 -2.96 -22.78 -15.49
CA GLU A 137 -2.56 -23.10 -14.12
C GLU A 137 -1.06 -22.90 -13.85
N ARG A 138 -0.18 -23.13 -14.83
CA ARG A 138 1.26 -22.94 -14.66
C ARG A 138 1.61 -21.46 -14.48
N ILE A 139 1.11 -20.60 -15.37
CA ILE A 139 1.31 -19.15 -15.27
C ILE A 139 0.77 -18.63 -13.93
N ARG A 140 -0.44 -19.07 -13.55
CA ARG A 140 -1.05 -18.69 -12.27
C ARG A 140 -0.19 -19.01 -11.07
N VAL A 141 0.37 -20.22 -11.03
CA VAL A 141 1.24 -20.67 -9.93
C VAL A 141 2.52 -19.85 -9.90
N VAL A 142 3.17 -19.64 -11.05
CA VAL A 142 4.41 -18.86 -11.16
C VAL A 142 4.22 -17.42 -10.68
N LEU A 143 3.08 -16.80 -10.97
CA LEU A 143 2.81 -15.40 -10.60
C LEU A 143 2.17 -15.23 -9.21
N THR A 144 2.12 -16.28 -8.39
CA THR A 144 1.52 -16.25 -7.05
C THR A 144 2.04 -15.10 -6.17
N PRO A 145 3.35 -14.81 -6.08
CA PRO A 145 3.85 -13.74 -5.21
C PRO A 145 3.18 -12.38 -5.48
N PHE A 146 3.01 -12.03 -6.76
CA PHE A 146 2.37 -10.76 -7.15
C PHE A 146 0.87 -10.72 -6.84
N ARG A 147 0.21 -11.88 -6.82
CA ARG A 147 -1.19 -11.99 -6.35
C ARG A 147 -1.28 -11.76 -4.86
N VAL A 148 -0.33 -12.29 -4.10
CA VAL A 148 -0.24 -12.06 -2.66
C VAL A 148 -0.02 -10.57 -2.38
N TYR A 149 0.83 -9.87 -3.15
CA TYR A 149 0.97 -8.42 -3.01
C TYR A 149 -0.34 -7.66 -3.24
N LYS A 150 -1.11 -8.03 -4.27
CA LYS A 150 -2.43 -7.45 -4.52
C LYS A 150 -3.35 -7.65 -3.30
N GLU A 151 -3.47 -8.89 -2.81
CA GLU A 151 -4.31 -9.23 -1.66
C GLU A 151 -3.89 -8.47 -0.39
N LEU A 152 -2.59 -8.31 -0.15
CA LEU A 152 -2.07 -7.55 0.99
C LEU A 152 -2.45 -6.06 0.92
N LEU A 153 -2.38 -5.46 -0.28
CA LEU A 153 -2.79 -4.08 -0.51
C LEU A 153 -4.31 -3.90 -0.34
N GLU A 154 -5.11 -4.82 -0.88
CA GLU A 154 -6.57 -4.83 -0.70
C GLU A 154 -6.95 -4.94 0.78
N HIS A 155 -6.32 -5.86 1.50
CA HIS A 155 -6.52 -6.01 2.94
C HIS A 155 -6.17 -4.73 3.71
N ALA A 156 -5.13 -4.02 3.30
CA ALA A 156 -4.73 -2.77 3.93
C ALA A 156 -5.78 -1.67 3.74
N ILE A 157 -6.33 -1.54 2.54
CA ILE A 157 -7.44 -0.60 2.26
C ILE A 157 -8.67 -0.95 3.11
N ASP A 158 -9.04 -2.23 3.16
CA ASP A 158 -10.15 -2.71 3.97
C ASP A 158 -9.94 -2.46 5.47
N PHE A 159 -8.71 -2.67 5.95
CA PHE A 159 -8.33 -2.35 7.33
C PHE A 159 -8.50 -0.85 7.61
N ASN A 160 -8.00 0.01 6.73
CA ASN A 160 -8.11 1.47 6.88
C ASN A 160 -9.57 1.93 6.90
N ASN A 161 -10.40 1.37 6.01
CA ASN A 161 -11.83 1.68 5.92
C ASN A 161 -12.61 1.36 7.20
N LYS A 162 -12.22 0.32 7.96
CA LYS A 162 -12.84 0.00 9.27
C LYS A 162 -12.71 1.12 10.30
N PHE A 163 -11.74 2.02 10.12
CA PHE A 163 -11.53 3.16 11.01
C PHE A 163 -12.04 4.47 10.44
N LYS A 164 -12.48 4.51 9.17
CA LYS A 164 -13.03 5.71 8.53
C LYS A 164 -14.24 6.27 9.28
N GLU A 165 -15.16 5.41 9.74
CA GLU A 165 -16.34 5.82 10.53
C GLU A 165 -16.01 6.17 11.98
N LYS A 166 -14.84 5.76 12.48
CA LYS A 166 -14.36 6.09 13.84
C LYS A 166 -13.56 7.39 13.87
N THR A 167 -13.28 7.96 12.70
CA THR A 167 -12.50 9.18 12.51
C THR A 167 -13.33 10.30 11.95
#